data_AF-A0A4Q0T5V1-F1
#
_entry.id   AF-A0A4Q0T5V1-F1
#
_cell.length_a   1.000
_cell.length_b   1.000
_cell.length_c   1.000
_cell.angle_alpha   90.00
_cell.angle_beta   90.00
_cell.angle_gamma   90.00
#
_symmetry.space_group_name_H-M   'P 1'
#
loop_
_entity.id
_entity.type
_entity.pdbx_description
1 polymer ?
#
loop_
_entity_poly.entity_id
_entity_poly.type
_entity_poly.pdbx_seq_one_letter_code
_entity_poly.pdbx_strand_id
1 'polypeptide(L)'
;MMSRALRAGHSMSAAIGIVAEGAAEPAGSAFGEVFRQQKFGLPMRDSLSELVRHYPSQDLKVLVTAILVQRDSGGNLVQILDRTSAVIRERLKLQGDVRVHTAQGRLTGWILCLLPILMLGMLALTNPGYVSVLFNNPLGQKLMYGAACLLCLGGYLIHRIVKAIEV
;
A
#
# COMPACT_ATOMS: atom_id res chain seq x y z
N MET A 1 14.51 17.63 7.73
CA MET A 1 14.78 18.37 8.98
C MET A 1 13.50 18.97 9.55
N MET A 2 12.74 19.75 8.77
CA MET A 2 11.48 20.41 9.20
C MET A 2 10.46 19.49 9.90
N SER A 3 10.14 18.33 9.32
CA SER A 3 9.18 17.39 9.93
C SER A 3 9.64 16.85 11.30
N ARG A 4 10.95 16.68 11.51
CA ARG A 4 11.50 16.22 12.80
C ARG A 4 11.38 17.31 13.86
N ALA A 5 11.66 18.56 13.50
CA ALA A 5 11.51 19.70 14.39
C ALA A 5 10.04 19.90 14.84
N LEU A 6 9.10 19.79 13.90
CA LEU A 6 7.66 19.90 14.20
C LEU A 6 7.17 18.76 15.11
N ARG A 7 7.63 17.51 14.89
CA ARG A 7 7.29 16.37 15.77
C ARG A 7 7.91 16.48 17.16
N ALA A 8 9.04 17.16 17.28
CA ALA A 8 9.69 17.43 18.57
C ALA A 8 9.00 18.57 19.36
N GLY A 9 7.89 19.12 18.85
CA GLY A 9 7.11 20.16 19.52
C GLY A 9 7.64 21.57 19.31
N HIS A 10 8.62 21.78 18.43
CA HIS A 10 9.07 23.13 18.08
C HIS A 10 7.98 23.89 17.31
N SER A 11 7.90 25.20 17.53
CA SER A 11 7.02 26.07 16.75
C SER A 11 7.40 26.05 15.26
N MET A 12 6.43 26.33 14.38
CA MET A 12 6.67 26.35 12.93
C MET A 12 7.81 27.31 12.54
N SER A 13 7.89 28.47 13.20
CA SER A 13 8.99 29.44 12.99
C SER A 13 10.36 28.84 13.38
N ALA A 14 10.45 28.16 14.53
CA ALA A 14 11.69 27.50 14.94
C ALA A 14 12.09 26.36 14.00
N ALA A 15 11.13 25.60 13.48
CA ALA A 15 11.38 24.55 12.50
C ALA A 15 11.95 25.09 11.17
N ILE A 16 11.52 26.28 10.75
CA ILE A 16 12.08 26.97 9.56
C ILE A 16 13.52 27.41 9.82
N GLY A 17 13.82 27.94 11.02
CA GLY A 17 15.19 28.29 11.41
C GLY A 17 16.16 27.11 11.35
N ILE A 18 15.74 25.94 11.84
CA ILE A 18 16.54 24.70 11.78
C ILE A 18 16.81 24.27 10.33
N VAL A 19 15.85 24.47 9.42
CA VAL A 19 16.04 24.18 7.99
C VAL A 19 16.98 25.17 7.34
N ALA A 20 16.90 26.46 7.71
CA ALA A 20 17.79 27.48 7.20
C ALA A 20 19.26 27.21 7.52
N GLU A 21 19.55 26.70 8.72
CA GLU A 21 20.92 26.38 9.16
C GLU A 21 21.46 25.06 8.59
N GLY A 22 20.58 24.08 8.31
CA GLY A 22 20.99 22.73 7.90
C GLY A 22 20.86 22.43 6.40
N ALA A 23 20.25 23.31 5.60
CA ALA A 23 20.06 23.11 4.17
C ALA A 23 21.25 23.65 3.35
N ALA A 24 21.57 22.97 2.24
CA ALA A 24 22.55 23.46 1.28
C ALA A 24 22.05 24.72 0.55
N GLU A 25 22.98 25.56 0.10
CA GLU A 25 22.64 26.72 -0.73
C GLU A 25 22.10 26.30 -2.09
N PRO A 26 21.10 27.02 -2.67
CA PRO A 26 20.52 28.30 -2.22
C PRO A 26 19.36 28.17 -1.21
N ALA A 27 18.99 26.95 -0.81
CA ALA A 27 17.80 26.72 0.01
C ALA A 27 17.97 27.23 1.45
N GLY A 28 19.18 27.10 2.03
CA GLY A 28 19.50 27.62 3.36
C GLY A 28 19.25 29.12 3.48
N SER A 29 19.82 29.91 2.57
CA SER A 29 19.59 31.37 2.51
C SER A 29 18.12 31.73 2.27
N ALA A 30 17.42 30.98 1.41
CA ALA A 30 16.00 31.24 1.10
C ALA A 30 15.08 31.00 2.31
N PHE A 31 15.24 29.88 3.05
CA PHE A 31 14.49 29.64 4.29
C PHE A 31 14.95 30.56 5.43
N GLY A 32 16.21 31.00 5.43
CA GLY A 32 16.73 31.99 6.38
C GLY A 32 16.05 33.35 6.26
N GLU A 33 15.72 33.78 5.04
CA GLU A 33 14.97 35.02 4.81
C GLU A 33 13.54 34.91 5.37
N VAL A 34 12.85 33.80 5.13
CA VAL A 34 11.53 33.55 5.73
C VAL A 34 11.59 33.57 7.25
N PHE A 35 12.62 32.97 7.86
CA PHE A 35 12.80 33.00 9.31
C PHE A 35 13.00 34.41 9.86
N ARG A 36 13.77 35.25 9.17
CA ARG A 36 13.95 36.67 9.53
C ARG A 36 12.63 37.43 9.44
N GLN A 37 11.91 37.30 8.34
CA GLN A 37 10.61 37.96 8.16
C GLN A 37 9.61 37.56 9.26
N GLN A 38 9.61 36.28 9.67
CA GLN A 38 8.81 35.82 10.81
C GLN A 38 9.21 36.46 12.14
N LYS A 39 10.51 36.66 12.39
CA LYS A 39 10.98 37.40 13.58
C LYS A 39 10.57 38.87 13.58
N PHE A 40 10.44 39.48 12.40
CA PHE A 40 9.93 40.85 12.25
C PHE A 40 8.40 40.96 12.32
N GLY A 41 7.69 39.85 12.57
CA GLY A 41 6.25 39.84 12.74
C GLY A 41 5.46 39.84 11.43
N LEU A 42 6.11 39.63 10.28
CA LEU A 42 5.37 39.44 9.03
C LEU A 42 4.51 38.17 9.07
N PRO A 43 3.34 38.16 8.42
CA PRO A 43 2.52 36.96 8.37
C PRO A 43 3.22 35.82 7.63
N MET A 44 3.24 34.61 8.22
CA MET A 44 3.83 33.39 7.63
C MET A 44 3.36 33.11 6.20
N ARG A 45 2.10 33.41 5.93
CA ARG A 45 1.51 33.27 4.60
C ARG A 45 2.21 34.13 3.56
N ASP A 46 2.50 35.37 3.92
CA ASP A 46 3.10 36.33 3.00
C ASP A 46 4.57 35.97 2.77
N SER A 47 5.31 35.64 3.84
CA SER A 47 6.71 35.22 3.76
C SER A 47 6.92 33.96 2.91
N LEU A 48 6.08 32.93 3.09
CA LEU A 48 6.21 31.70 2.30
C LEU A 48 5.73 31.88 0.84
N SER A 49 4.76 32.77 0.61
CA SER A 49 4.30 33.09 -0.75
C SER A 49 5.37 33.88 -1.52
N GLU A 50 6.08 34.78 -0.83
CA GLU A 50 7.21 35.52 -1.37
C GLU A 50 8.40 34.61 -1.69
N LEU A 51 8.68 33.62 -0.84
CA LEU A 51 9.69 32.58 -1.08
C LEU A 51 9.42 31.82 -2.38
N VAL A 52 8.18 31.37 -2.58
CA VAL A 52 7.75 30.66 -3.81
C VAL A 52 7.86 31.56 -5.05
N ARG A 53 7.64 32.87 -4.89
CA ARG A 53 7.74 33.84 -5.99
C ARG A 53 9.19 34.06 -6.42
N HIS A 54 10.13 34.10 -5.48
CA HIS A 54 11.56 34.25 -5.76
C HIS A 54 12.21 32.95 -6.24
N TYR A 55 11.74 31.79 -5.78
CA TYR A 55 12.26 30.47 -6.14
C TYR A 55 11.13 29.58 -6.69
N PRO A 56 10.73 29.74 -7.97
CA PRO A 56 9.59 29.03 -8.54
C PRO A 56 9.93 27.56 -8.83
N SER A 57 9.96 26.72 -7.79
CA SER A 57 9.99 25.26 -7.88
C SER A 57 8.60 24.68 -7.63
N GLN A 58 8.22 23.67 -8.42
CA GLN A 58 6.95 22.95 -8.24
C GLN A 58 6.90 22.25 -6.87
N ASP A 59 8.02 21.69 -6.41
CA ASP A 59 8.11 21.03 -5.10
C ASP A 59 7.97 22.04 -3.95
N LEU A 60 8.55 23.23 -4.10
CA LEU A 60 8.44 24.29 -3.10
C LEU A 60 7.01 24.83 -2.99
N LYS A 61 6.30 24.96 -4.13
CA LYS A 61 4.88 25.33 -4.16
C LYS A 61 3.99 24.34 -3.42
N VAL A 62 4.22 23.04 -3.64
CA VAL A 62 3.47 21.97 -2.96
C VAL A 62 3.74 22.00 -1.46
N LEU A 63 5.01 22.16 -1.06
CA LEU A 63 5.41 22.25 0.35
C LEU A 63 4.75 23.45 1.05
N VAL A 64 4.85 24.64 0.48
CA VAL A 64 4.27 25.87 1.06
C VAL A 64 2.76 25.77 1.16
N THR A 65 2.09 25.27 0.11
CA THR A 65 0.63 25.06 0.15
C THR A 65 0.21 24.12 1.28
N ALA A 66 0.95 23.01 1.47
CA ALA A 66 0.67 22.08 2.56
C ALA A 66 0.80 22.74 3.95
N ILE A 67 1.83 23.58 4.15
CA ILE A 67 2.05 24.33 5.41
C ILE A 67 0.92 25.34 5.66
N LEU A 68 0.46 26.05 4.62
CA LEU A 68 -0.60 27.05 4.75
C LEU A 68 -1.96 26.41 5.03
N VAL A 69 -2.29 25.32 4.33
CA VAL A 69 -3.52 24.53 4.59
C VAL A 69 -3.54 23.99 6.01
N GLN A 70 -2.41 23.43 6.48
CA GLN A 70 -2.25 22.94 7.85
C GLN A 70 -2.52 24.03 8.90
N ARG A 71 -2.11 25.27 8.62
CA ARG A 71 -2.22 26.41 9.54
C ARG A 71 -3.63 27.01 9.55
N ASP A 72 -4.29 27.12 8.40
CA ASP A 72 -5.59 27.78 8.29
C ASP A 72 -6.76 26.92 8.82
N SER A 73 -6.57 25.60 8.96
CA SER A 73 -7.64 24.72 9.43
C SER A 73 -7.98 24.81 10.93
N GLY A 74 -7.13 25.35 11.81
CA GLY A 74 -7.46 25.77 13.21
C GLY A 74 -8.05 24.75 14.21
N GLY A 75 -8.68 23.66 13.79
CA GLY A 75 -9.10 22.51 14.60
C GLY A 75 -8.01 21.45 14.64
N ASN A 76 -8.11 20.51 15.59
CA ASN A 76 -7.10 19.50 15.89
C ASN A 76 -6.78 18.62 14.67
N LEU A 77 -5.97 19.14 13.75
CA LEU A 77 -5.51 18.43 12.57
C LEU A 77 -4.65 17.24 12.98
N VAL A 78 -4.07 17.27 14.20
CA VAL A 78 -3.41 16.11 14.80
C VAL A 78 -4.44 14.99 15.02
N GLN A 79 -5.64 15.28 15.51
CA GLN A 79 -6.72 14.28 15.66
C GLN A 79 -7.27 13.81 14.31
N ILE A 80 -7.37 14.69 13.30
CA ILE A 80 -7.77 14.29 11.95
C ILE A 80 -6.67 13.43 11.31
N LEU A 81 -5.39 13.84 11.36
CA LEU A 81 -4.26 13.05 10.89
C LEU A 81 -4.12 11.72 11.66
N ASP A 82 -4.38 11.70 12.96
CA ASP A 82 -4.32 10.49 13.78
C ASP A 82 -5.43 9.51 13.38
N ARG A 83 -6.65 10.00 13.17
CA ARG A 83 -7.76 9.18 12.65
C ARG A 83 -7.46 8.68 11.24
N THR A 84 -7.00 9.54 10.34
CA THR A 84 -6.64 9.13 8.97
C THR A 84 -5.45 8.16 8.98
N SER A 85 -4.45 8.37 9.82
CA SER A 85 -3.31 7.45 9.96
C SER A 85 -3.72 6.11 10.56
N ALA A 86 -4.66 6.11 11.53
CA ALA A 86 -5.23 4.88 12.08
C ALA A 86 -5.98 4.09 10.99
N VAL A 87 -6.82 4.76 10.21
CA VAL A 87 -7.55 4.14 9.09
C VAL A 87 -6.61 3.65 7.99
N ILE A 88 -5.54 4.38 7.67
CA ILE A 88 -4.52 3.94 6.70
C ILE A 88 -3.78 2.70 7.24
N ARG A 89 -3.34 2.71 8.50
CA ARG A 89 -2.68 1.55 9.12
C ARG A 89 -3.62 0.34 9.17
N GLU A 90 -4.88 0.54 9.47
CA GLU A 90 -5.90 -0.50 9.47
C GLU A 90 -6.13 -1.05 8.06
N ARG A 91 -6.17 -0.19 7.03
CA ARG A 91 -6.20 -0.63 5.63
C ARG A 91 -4.98 -1.43 5.23
N LEU A 92 -3.78 -0.99 5.61
CA LEU A 92 -2.54 -1.73 5.32
C LEU A 92 -2.50 -3.07 6.05
N LYS A 93 -2.98 -3.11 7.30
CA LYS A 93 -3.12 -4.35 8.07
C LYS A 93 -4.13 -5.29 7.41
N LEU A 94 -5.32 -4.79 7.04
CA LEU A 94 -6.33 -5.55 6.31
C LEU A 94 -5.82 -6.06 4.96
N GLN A 95 -5.07 -5.26 4.20
CA GLN A 95 -4.43 -5.72 2.96
C GLN A 95 -3.39 -6.83 3.23
N GLY A 96 -2.62 -6.71 4.31
CA GLY A 96 -1.71 -7.75 4.77
C GLY A 96 -2.45 -9.04 5.16
N ASP A 97 -3.48 -8.94 5.98
CA ASP A 97 -4.30 -10.06 6.45
C ASP A 97 -5.02 -10.71 5.27
N VAL A 98 -5.61 -9.93 4.36
CA VAL A 98 -6.24 -10.43 3.13
C VAL A 98 -5.23 -11.17 2.27
N ARG A 99 -4.00 -10.66 2.10
CA ARG A 99 -2.94 -11.33 1.33
C ARG A 99 -2.51 -12.65 1.97
N VAL A 100 -2.39 -12.70 3.30
CA VAL A 100 -2.03 -13.92 4.03
C VAL A 100 -3.18 -14.94 3.97
N HIS A 101 -4.42 -14.52 4.18
CA HIS A 101 -5.59 -15.39 4.12
C HIS A 101 -5.87 -15.89 2.69
N THR A 102 -5.68 -15.06 1.66
CA THR A 102 -5.73 -15.54 0.26
C THR A 102 -4.56 -16.46 -0.07
N ALA A 103 -3.36 -16.25 0.47
CA ALA A 103 -2.24 -17.19 0.29
C ALA A 103 -2.56 -18.57 0.90
N GLN A 104 -3.16 -18.62 2.09
CA GLN A 104 -3.65 -19.86 2.68
C GLN A 104 -4.73 -20.51 1.80
N GLY A 105 -5.71 -19.73 1.34
CA GLY A 105 -6.76 -20.23 0.43
C GLY A 105 -6.22 -20.78 -0.89
N ARG A 106 -5.19 -20.14 -1.46
CA ARG A 106 -4.48 -20.60 -2.67
C ARG A 106 -3.76 -21.91 -2.43
N LEU A 107 -3.05 -22.04 -1.31
CA LEU A 107 -2.36 -23.29 -0.94
C LEU A 107 -3.35 -24.44 -0.76
N THR A 108 -4.43 -24.21 -0.03
CA THR A 108 -5.49 -25.22 0.13
C THR A 108 -6.11 -25.61 -1.21
N GLY A 109 -6.39 -24.64 -2.08
CA GLY A 109 -6.90 -24.89 -3.44
C GLY A 109 -5.93 -25.72 -4.29
N TRP A 110 -4.63 -25.43 -4.23
CA TRP A 110 -3.59 -26.23 -4.89
C TRP A 110 -3.53 -27.65 -4.36
N ILE A 111 -3.55 -27.84 -3.04
CA ILE A 111 -3.56 -29.15 -2.41
C ILE A 111 -4.79 -29.96 -2.85
N LEU A 112 -5.98 -29.36 -2.82
CA LEU A 112 -7.22 -30.02 -3.24
C LEU A 112 -7.19 -30.43 -4.72
N CYS A 113 -6.58 -29.61 -5.59
CA CYS A 113 -6.43 -29.94 -7.00
C CYS A 113 -5.39 -31.04 -7.24
N LEU A 114 -4.33 -31.09 -6.43
CA LEU A 114 -3.26 -32.07 -6.55
C LEU A 114 -3.67 -33.45 -6.02
N LEU A 115 -4.49 -33.49 -4.97
CA LEU A 115 -4.93 -34.70 -4.28
C LEU A 115 -5.51 -35.79 -5.22
N PRO A 116 -6.48 -35.50 -6.11
CA PRO A 116 -7.00 -36.50 -7.04
C PRO A 116 -5.94 -37.00 -8.03
N ILE A 117 -5.02 -36.14 -8.47
CA ILE A 117 -3.92 -36.53 -9.39
C ILE A 117 -2.95 -37.48 -8.68
N LEU A 118 -2.57 -37.14 -7.43
CA LEU A 118 -1.73 -37.99 -6.57
C LEU A 118 -2.39 -39.34 -6.27
N MET A 119 -3.68 -39.33 -5.93
CA MET A 119 -4.46 -40.55 -5.70
C MET A 119 -4.51 -41.42 -6.96
N LEU A 120 -4.73 -40.83 -8.13
CA LEU A 120 -4.76 -41.56 -9.40
C LEU A 120 -3.38 -42.18 -9.72
N GLY A 121 -2.30 -41.44 -9.48
CA GLY A 121 -0.93 -41.95 -9.61
C GLY A 121 -0.60 -43.07 -8.62
N MET A 122 -1.01 -42.93 -7.36
CA MET A 122 -0.81 -43.95 -6.34
C MET A 122 -1.62 -45.22 -6.65
N LEU A 123 -2.86 -45.08 -7.11
CA LEU A 123 -3.70 -46.18 -7.58
C LEU A 123 -3.08 -46.88 -8.79
N ALA A 124 -2.46 -46.13 -9.71
CA ALA A 124 -1.78 -46.71 -10.87
C ALA A 124 -0.59 -47.60 -10.47
N LEU A 125 0.15 -47.23 -9.43
CA LEU A 125 1.29 -48.01 -8.91
C LEU A 125 0.84 -49.21 -8.07
N THR A 126 -0.19 -49.04 -7.24
CA THR A 126 -0.60 -50.07 -6.26
C THR A 126 -1.62 -51.06 -6.86
N ASN A 127 -2.49 -50.60 -7.77
CA ASN A 127 -3.58 -51.37 -8.35
C ASN A 127 -3.84 -50.96 -9.83
N PRO A 128 -2.96 -51.34 -10.76
CA PRO A 128 -3.08 -50.97 -12.18
C PRO A 128 -4.37 -51.49 -12.83
N GLY A 129 -4.91 -52.61 -12.33
CA GLY A 129 -6.20 -53.14 -12.79
C GLY A 129 -7.36 -52.18 -12.57
N TYR A 130 -7.38 -51.42 -11.47
CA TYR A 130 -8.46 -50.49 -11.14
C TYR A 130 -8.43 -49.23 -12.01
N VAL A 131 -7.23 -48.72 -12.29
CA VAL A 131 -7.02 -47.60 -13.21
C VAL A 131 -7.38 -47.98 -14.65
N SER A 132 -7.12 -49.22 -15.06
CA SER A 132 -7.49 -49.71 -16.39
C SER A 132 -9.01 -49.70 -16.65
N VAL A 133 -9.85 -49.89 -15.62
CA VAL A 133 -11.32 -49.78 -15.73
C VAL A 133 -11.72 -48.33 -16.02
N LEU A 134 -11.01 -47.36 -15.46
CA LEU A 134 -11.27 -45.93 -15.67
C LEU A 134 -10.97 -45.49 -17.12
N PHE A 135 -9.93 -46.06 -17.73
CA PHE A 135 -9.53 -45.76 -19.11
C PHE A 135 -10.26 -46.60 -20.17
N ASN A 136 -10.60 -47.85 -19.89
CA ASN A 136 -11.21 -48.76 -20.87
C ASN A 136 -12.74 -48.73 -20.90
N ASN A 137 -13.42 -48.30 -19.82
CA ASN A 137 -14.88 -48.15 -19.85
C ASN A 137 -15.31 -46.76 -20.34
N PRO A 138 -16.32 -46.67 -21.23
CA PRO A 138 -16.86 -45.39 -21.72
C PRO A 138 -17.49 -44.54 -20.60
N LEU A 139 -17.96 -45.17 -19.51
CA LEU A 139 -18.42 -44.48 -18.30
C LEU A 139 -17.25 -43.88 -17.50
N GLY A 140 -16.11 -44.58 -17.41
CA GLY A 140 -14.91 -44.12 -16.72
C GLY A 140 -14.29 -42.90 -17.39
N GLN A 141 -14.20 -42.93 -18.73
CA GLN A 141 -13.72 -41.79 -19.52
C GLN A 141 -14.59 -40.54 -19.31
N LYS A 142 -15.93 -40.68 -19.35
CA LYS A 142 -16.85 -39.55 -19.10
C LYS A 142 -16.67 -38.93 -17.72
N LEU A 143 -16.51 -39.75 -16.68
CA LEU A 143 -16.25 -39.26 -15.31
C LEU A 143 -14.89 -38.58 -15.20
N MET A 144 -13.87 -39.08 -15.90
CA MET A 144 -12.53 -38.49 -15.92
C MET A 144 -12.53 -37.12 -16.61
N TYR A 145 -13.21 -36.98 -17.76
CA TYR A 145 -13.41 -35.68 -18.41
C TYR A 145 -14.22 -34.72 -17.54
N GLY A 146 -15.26 -35.21 -16.85
CA GLY A 146 -16.04 -34.42 -15.91
C GLY A 146 -15.19 -33.89 -14.75
N ALA A 147 -14.38 -34.76 -14.14
CA ALA A 147 -13.45 -34.39 -13.07
C ALA A 147 -12.40 -33.38 -13.55
N ALA A 148 -11.83 -33.57 -14.74
CA ALA A 148 -10.88 -32.63 -15.33
C ALA A 148 -11.53 -31.26 -15.58
N CYS A 149 -12.74 -31.21 -16.14
CA CYS A 149 -13.49 -29.97 -16.31
C CYS A 149 -13.74 -29.26 -14.98
N LEU A 150 -14.17 -30.00 -13.95
CA LEU A 150 -14.43 -29.43 -12.63
C LEU A 150 -13.17 -28.85 -11.98
N LEU A 151 -12.04 -29.55 -12.12
CA LEU A 151 -10.73 -29.09 -11.64
C LEU A 151 -10.27 -27.83 -12.37
N CYS A 152 -10.40 -27.79 -13.70
CA CYS A 152 -10.09 -26.60 -14.50
C CYS A 152 -10.98 -25.41 -14.12
N LEU A 153 -12.29 -25.65 -13.92
CA LEU A 153 -13.24 -24.61 -13.51
C LEU A 153 -12.91 -24.09 -12.10
N GLY A 154 -12.61 -25.00 -11.16
CA GLY A 154 -12.19 -24.65 -9.80
C GLY A 154 -10.91 -23.82 -9.77
N GLY A 155 -9.89 -24.24 -10.53
CA GLY A 155 -8.64 -23.48 -10.67
C GLY A 155 -8.87 -22.10 -11.29
N TYR A 156 -9.71 -22.00 -12.31
CA TYR A 156 -10.07 -20.73 -12.94
C TYR A 156 -10.82 -19.78 -11.98
N LEU A 157 -11.77 -20.29 -11.20
CA LEU A 157 -12.50 -19.51 -10.20
C LEU A 157 -11.56 -18.99 -9.11
N ILE A 158 -10.64 -19.83 -8.60
CA ILE A 158 -9.63 -19.41 -7.63
C ILE A 158 -8.75 -18.30 -8.22
N HIS A 159 -8.28 -18.47 -9.46
CA HIS A 159 -7.46 -17.46 -10.13
C HIS A 159 -8.21 -16.12 -10.30
N ARG A 160 -9.50 -16.18 -10.67
CA ARG A 160 -10.35 -14.99 -10.83
C ARG A 160 -10.59 -14.26 -9.50
N ILE A 161 -10.85 -15.00 -8.42
CA ILE A 161 -11.06 -14.42 -7.08
C ILE A 161 -9.78 -13.74 -6.59
N VAL A 162 -8.63 -14.37 -6.76
CA VAL A 162 -7.34 -13.79 -6.37
C VAL A 162 -7.06 -12.50 -7.14
N LYS A 163 -7.27 -12.51 -8.47
CA LYS A 163 -7.05 -11.33 -9.30
C LYS A 163 -8.01 -10.18 -8.97
N ALA A 164 -9.25 -10.48 -8.58
CA ALA A 164 -10.24 -9.46 -8.18
C ALA A 164 -9.91 -8.79 -6.83
N ILE A 165 -9.08 -9.44 -5.99
CA ILE A 165 -8.65 -8.89 -4.70
C ILE A 165 -7.39 -8.03 -4.85
N GLU A 166 -6.59 -8.27 -5.90
CA GLU A 166 -5.34 -7.54 -6.21
C GLU A 166 -5.55 -6.23 -7.00
N VAL A 167 -6.75 -6.01 -7.57
CA VAL A 167 -7.15 -4.82 -8.35
C VAL A 167 -8.02 -3.89 -7.51
#